data_AF-A0AA44W7H2-F1
#
_entry.id   AF-A0AA44W7H2-F1
#
_cell.length_a   1.000
_cell.length_b   1.000
_cell.length_c   1.000
_cell.angle_alpha   90.00
_cell.angle_beta   90.00
_cell.angle_gamma   90.00
#
_symmetry.space_group_name_H-M   'P 1'
#
loop_
_entity.id
_entity.type
_entity.pdbx_description
1 polymer ?
#
loop_
_entity_poly.entity_id
_entity_poly.type
_entity_poly.pdbx_seq_one_letter_code
_entity_poly.pdbx_strand_id
1 'polypeptide(L)'
;MSDDDIRLLALDGGGVRGLSSLMILRNLMTTIDPDDPPKPCDYFDMIGGTSTGDLIAVLLGRVRMSVDDCITAYASTSDEVFEKKSHRVMMNGQLRGRFDSGALDRAIKQILVRTGHAENTLIRDAANACRVFVCATSRETIDPVCLTSYRSLRSTHLLDCTTVWEACRATSAATTFFDPVAIGPFGEQFVDGALGTNNPVAALWSQAQDVLQALICSGCIRQLTPGTDMEGHRNVEKPLPHYREQVPRSSEAFSLAHRHTMAY
;
A
#
# COMPACT_ATOMS: atom_id res chain seq x y z
N MET A 1 -13.05 12.69 -19.58
CA MET A 1 -11.74 12.05 -19.30
C MET A 1 -11.84 10.63 -19.82
N SER A 2 -10.89 10.18 -20.63
CA SER A 2 -10.93 8.87 -21.30
C SER A 2 -10.98 7.74 -20.27
N ASP A 3 -11.81 6.74 -20.55
CA ASP A 3 -12.09 5.55 -19.73
C ASP A 3 -10.92 4.54 -19.70
N ASP A 4 -9.72 4.98 -20.12
CA ASP A 4 -8.54 4.14 -20.37
C ASP A 4 -7.34 4.46 -19.44
N ASP A 5 -7.45 5.47 -18.58
CA ASP A 5 -6.32 5.91 -17.74
C ASP A 5 -6.34 5.21 -16.38
N ILE A 6 -5.41 4.28 -16.16
CA ILE A 6 -5.18 3.66 -14.84
C ILE A 6 -4.61 4.68 -13.86
N ARG A 7 -5.18 4.73 -12.65
CA ARG A 7 -4.77 5.58 -11.53
C ARG A 7 -4.23 4.75 -10.39
N LEU A 8 -2.93 4.84 -10.17
CA LEU A 8 -2.23 4.14 -9.09
C LEU A 8 -1.78 5.13 -8.01
N LEU A 9 -2.02 4.80 -6.74
CA LEU A 9 -1.54 5.56 -5.58
C LEU A 9 -0.51 4.75 -4.80
N ALA A 10 0.72 5.29 -4.72
CA ALA A 10 1.81 4.75 -3.90
C ALA A 10 2.01 5.59 -2.62
N LEU A 11 2.01 4.91 -1.47
CA LEU A 11 2.23 5.51 -0.15
C LEU A 11 3.51 4.94 0.50
N ASP A 12 4.55 5.75 0.59
CA ASP A 12 5.80 5.34 1.21
C ASP A 12 5.64 5.10 2.72
N GLY A 13 6.48 4.22 3.28
CA GLY A 13 6.54 4.00 4.72
C GLY A 13 7.27 5.12 5.45
N GLY A 14 7.04 5.25 6.77
CA GLY A 14 7.71 6.30 7.53
C GLY A 14 7.30 6.52 8.98
N GLY A 15 6.50 5.64 9.58
CA GLY A 15 5.96 5.81 10.93
C GLY A 15 5.02 7.01 10.98
N VAL A 16 5.11 7.81 12.05
CA VAL A 16 4.27 9.02 12.26
C VAL A 16 4.25 10.00 11.06
N ARG A 17 5.27 9.97 10.20
CA ARG A 17 5.35 10.77 8.97
C ARG A 17 4.28 10.40 7.93
N GLY A 18 3.59 9.27 8.07
CA GLY A 18 2.43 8.92 7.24
C GLY A 18 1.31 9.98 7.26
N LEU A 19 1.22 10.76 8.35
CA LEU A 19 0.30 11.90 8.43
C LEU A 19 0.61 12.96 7.35
N SER A 20 1.88 13.16 7.01
CA SER A 20 2.28 14.10 5.95
C SER A 20 1.75 13.66 4.59
N SER A 21 1.90 12.38 4.23
CA SER A 21 1.34 11.81 3.01
C SER A 21 -0.18 11.96 2.94
N LEU A 22 -0.88 11.77 4.06
CA LEU A 22 -2.32 11.98 4.16
C LEU A 22 -2.73 13.45 3.97
N MET A 23 -1.97 14.41 4.51
CA MET A 23 -2.25 15.84 4.31
C MET A 23 -2.07 16.24 2.83
N ILE A 24 -1.03 15.71 2.17
CA ILE A 24 -0.84 15.92 0.73
C ILE A 24 -1.98 15.28 -0.06
N LEU A 25 -2.35 14.05 0.28
CA LEU A 25 -3.47 13.36 -0.36
C LEU A 25 -4.79 14.12 -0.16
N ARG A 26 -5.06 14.67 1.02
CA ARG A 26 -6.26 15.47 1.28
C ARG A 26 -6.32 16.65 0.32
N ASN A 27 -5.24 17.42 0.22
CA ASN A 27 -5.17 18.56 -0.70
C ASN A 27 -5.36 18.13 -2.16
N LEU A 28 -4.80 16.97 -2.55
CA LEU A 28 -5.01 16.39 -3.88
C LEU A 28 -6.50 16.09 -4.12
N MET A 29 -7.15 15.38 -3.20
CA MET A 29 -8.57 15.01 -3.34
C MET A 29 -9.47 16.25 -3.37
N THR A 30 -9.20 17.25 -2.52
CA THR A 30 -9.90 18.54 -2.54
C THR A 30 -9.70 19.31 -3.84
N THR A 31 -8.57 19.11 -4.55
CA THR A 31 -8.35 19.73 -5.86
C THR A 31 -9.22 19.09 -6.96
N ILE A 32 -9.65 17.83 -6.77
CA ILE A 32 -10.51 17.12 -7.72
C ILE A 32 -11.94 17.65 -7.61
N ASP A 33 -12.47 17.72 -6.38
CA ASP A 33 -13.76 18.32 -6.08
C ASP A 33 -13.63 19.06 -4.72
N PRO A 34 -13.64 20.39 -4.71
CA PRO A 34 -13.50 21.17 -3.48
C PRO A 34 -14.70 21.07 -2.53
N ASP A 35 -15.90 20.80 -3.07
CA ASP A 35 -17.14 20.80 -2.31
C ASP A 35 -17.50 19.40 -1.78
N ASP A 36 -17.21 18.36 -2.58
CA ASP A 36 -17.39 16.94 -2.19
C ASP A 36 -16.20 16.08 -2.67
N PRO A 37 -15.02 16.16 -2.01
CA PRO A 37 -13.84 15.41 -2.42
C PRO A 37 -14.12 13.90 -2.49
N PRO A 38 -13.85 13.22 -3.61
CA PRO A 38 -14.15 11.81 -3.73
C PRO A 38 -13.32 10.98 -2.75
N LYS A 39 -13.82 9.81 -2.35
CA LYS A 39 -13.01 8.88 -1.57
C LYS A 39 -11.88 8.32 -2.44
N PRO A 40 -10.69 8.06 -1.87
CA PRO A 40 -9.59 7.48 -2.66
C PRO A 40 -9.94 6.16 -3.34
N CYS A 41 -10.75 5.31 -2.71
CA CYS A 41 -11.22 4.05 -3.32
C CYS A 41 -12.16 4.23 -4.51
N ASP A 42 -12.74 5.42 -4.70
CA ASP A 42 -13.63 5.71 -5.82
C ASP A 42 -12.87 6.43 -6.95
N TYR A 43 -11.63 6.86 -6.69
CA TYR A 43 -10.80 7.58 -7.64
C TYR A 43 -9.61 6.77 -8.17
N PHE A 44 -8.99 5.92 -7.34
CA PHE A 44 -7.82 5.11 -7.70
C PHE A 44 -8.19 3.65 -7.94
N ASP A 45 -7.65 3.07 -9.01
CA ASP A 45 -7.85 1.65 -9.35
C ASP A 45 -7.07 0.73 -8.40
N MET A 46 -5.93 1.20 -7.92
CA MET A 46 -5.12 0.47 -6.95
C MET A 46 -4.36 1.42 -6.02
N ILE A 47 -4.36 1.06 -4.73
CA ILE A 47 -3.60 1.75 -3.69
C ILE A 47 -2.64 0.73 -3.08
N GLY A 48 -1.35 1.07 -3.06
CA GLY A 48 -0.30 0.24 -2.47
C GLY A 48 0.60 1.05 -1.57
N GLY A 49 1.18 0.40 -0.57
CA GLY A 49 2.04 1.06 0.39
C GLY A 49 3.25 0.24 0.81
N THR A 50 4.01 0.77 1.76
CA THR A 50 4.98 -0.02 2.53
C THR A 50 4.87 0.36 4.00
N SER A 51 4.82 -0.64 4.88
CA SER A 51 4.72 -0.44 6.34
C SER A 51 3.52 0.44 6.70
N THR A 52 3.75 1.62 7.29
CA THR A 52 2.70 2.64 7.51
C THR A 52 1.84 2.93 6.27
N GLY A 53 2.45 2.98 5.08
CA GLY A 53 1.73 3.25 3.84
C GLY A 53 0.74 2.15 3.50
N ASP A 54 1.03 0.89 3.82
CA ASP A 54 0.11 -0.24 3.59
C ASP A 54 -1.08 -0.18 4.54
N LEU A 55 -0.83 0.19 5.81
CA LEU A 55 -1.91 0.45 6.78
C LEU A 55 -2.86 1.53 6.23
N ILE A 56 -2.31 2.66 5.76
CA ILE A 56 -3.10 3.74 5.18
C ILE A 56 -3.82 3.27 3.90
N ALA A 57 -3.15 2.51 3.04
CA ALA A 57 -3.74 1.95 1.82
C ALA A 57 -4.96 1.07 2.12
N VAL A 58 -4.89 0.25 3.16
CA VAL A 58 -6.01 -0.57 3.62
C VAL A 58 -7.16 0.29 4.16
N LEU A 59 -6.87 1.30 4.98
CA LEU A 59 -7.92 2.19 5.51
C LEU A 59 -8.65 2.97 4.40
N LEU A 60 -7.90 3.52 3.44
CA LEU A 60 -8.47 4.31 2.36
C LEU A 60 -9.15 3.44 1.29
N GLY A 61 -8.52 2.35 0.89
CA GLY A 61 -8.98 1.50 -0.22
C GLY A 61 -9.97 0.44 0.23
N ARG A 62 -9.57 -0.39 1.21
CA ARG A 62 -10.34 -1.57 1.63
C ARG A 62 -11.44 -1.24 2.64
N VAL A 63 -11.18 -0.34 3.58
CA VAL A 63 -12.18 0.13 4.56
C VAL A 63 -12.98 1.33 4.03
N ARG A 64 -12.59 1.87 2.86
CA ARG A 64 -13.32 2.92 2.13
C ARG A 64 -13.53 4.20 2.96
N MET A 65 -12.53 4.55 3.77
CA MET A 65 -12.54 5.78 4.57
C MET A 65 -12.32 7.01 3.69
N SER A 66 -12.90 8.14 4.09
CA SER A 66 -12.46 9.44 3.57
C SER A 66 -11.02 9.74 4.01
N VAL A 67 -10.36 10.70 3.36
CA VAL A 67 -9.00 11.08 3.78
C VAL A 67 -9.01 11.66 5.20
N ASP A 68 -10.02 12.45 5.57
CA ASP A 68 -10.13 13.05 6.90
C ASP A 68 -10.42 12.03 8.01
N ASP A 69 -11.29 11.05 7.73
CA ASP A 69 -11.52 9.94 8.66
C ASP A 69 -10.24 9.13 8.85
N CYS A 70 -9.50 8.89 7.76
CA CYS A 70 -8.22 8.17 7.82
C CYS A 70 -7.16 8.95 8.60
N ILE A 71 -7.09 10.27 8.45
CA ILE A 71 -6.22 11.14 9.26
C ILE A 71 -6.55 10.97 10.75
N THR A 72 -7.82 11.06 11.10
CA THR A 72 -8.30 10.94 12.48
C THR A 72 -7.98 9.57 13.06
N ALA A 73 -8.29 8.51 12.33
CA ALA A 73 -8.03 7.13 12.75
C ALA A 73 -6.53 6.84 12.87
N TYR A 74 -5.72 7.32 11.92
CA TYR A 74 -4.28 7.13 11.94
C TYR A 74 -3.60 7.87 13.09
N ALA A 75 -3.99 9.12 13.37
CA ALA A 75 -3.49 9.88 14.51
C ALA A 75 -3.83 9.19 15.83
N SER A 76 -5.12 8.82 16.04
CA SER A 76 -5.55 8.12 17.26
C SER A 76 -4.84 6.78 17.46
N THR A 77 -4.66 5.99 16.39
CA THR A 77 -3.92 4.73 16.45
C THR A 77 -2.45 4.99 16.77
N SER A 78 -1.86 6.03 16.20
CA SER A 78 -0.47 6.38 16.43
C SER A 78 -0.21 6.75 17.89
N ASP A 79 -1.12 7.52 18.50
CA ASP A 79 -1.03 7.91 19.90
C ASP A 79 -1.13 6.68 20.82
N GLU A 80 -2.12 5.80 20.59
CA GLU A 80 -2.31 4.59 21.40
C GLU A 80 -1.12 3.62 21.30
N VAL A 81 -0.58 3.44 20.10
CA VAL A 81 0.40 2.38 19.80
C VAL A 81 1.84 2.85 19.98
N PHE A 82 2.17 4.10 19.63
CA PHE A 82 3.57 4.58 19.57
C PHE A 82 4.00 5.48 20.74
N GLU A 83 3.09 6.03 21.55
CA GLU A 83 3.49 6.86 22.70
C GLU A 83 3.99 6.04 23.90
N LYS A 84 3.41 4.85 24.14
CA LYS A 84 3.83 3.98 25.25
C LYS A 84 5.05 3.14 24.85
N LYS A 85 6.24 3.71 25.05
CA LYS A 85 7.51 2.98 24.93
C LYS A 85 7.57 1.88 26.00
N SER A 86 7.31 0.63 25.62
CA SER A 86 7.75 -0.49 26.46
C SER A 86 9.27 -0.62 26.30
N HIS A 87 10.00 -0.74 27.41
CA HIS A 87 11.42 -1.06 27.35
C HIS A 87 11.58 -2.42 26.66
N ARG A 88 12.62 -2.58 25.81
CA ARG A 88 12.95 -3.89 25.24
C ARG A 88 13.30 -4.83 26.39
N VAL A 89 12.46 -5.81 26.67
CA VAL A 89 12.71 -6.83 27.69
C VAL A 89 12.99 -8.14 26.98
N MET A 90 14.13 -8.76 27.28
CA MET A 90 14.35 -10.17 26.93
C MET A 90 13.50 -11.03 27.86
N MET A 91 12.56 -11.79 27.30
CA MET A 91 11.78 -12.75 28.05
C MET A 91 11.94 -14.11 27.36
N ASN A 92 12.43 -15.11 28.09
CA ASN A 92 12.65 -16.48 27.60
C ASN A 92 13.53 -16.59 26.33
N GLY A 93 14.54 -15.73 26.18
CA GLY A 93 15.45 -15.75 25.02
C GLY A 93 14.85 -15.22 23.72
N GLN A 94 13.59 -14.75 23.73
CA GLN A 94 12.95 -14.10 22.59
C GLN A 94 12.91 -12.58 22.78
N LEU A 95 13.26 -11.84 21.74
CA LEU A 95 13.18 -10.39 21.68
C LEU A 95 11.72 -9.97 21.48
N ARG A 96 11.11 -9.37 22.51
CA ARG A 96 9.80 -8.73 22.37
C ARG A 96 9.93 -7.40 21.61
N GLY A 97 8.95 -7.15 20.75
CA GLY A 97 8.76 -5.86 20.08
C GLY A 97 8.74 -4.68 21.05
N ARG A 98 9.12 -3.51 20.56
CA ARG A 98 9.14 -2.26 21.31
C ARG A 98 7.73 -1.73 21.65
N PHE A 99 6.74 -2.10 20.84
CA PHE A 99 5.36 -1.62 20.94
C PHE A 99 4.39 -2.77 21.19
N ASP A 100 3.25 -2.47 21.82
CA ASP A 100 2.20 -3.44 22.12
C ASP A 100 1.47 -3.82 20.82
N SER A 101 1.83 -4.98 20.28
CA SER A 101 1.15 -5.62 19.15
C SER A 101 -0.36 -5.71 19.35
N GLY A 102 -0.82 -6.01 20.57
CA GLY A 102 -2.23 -6.12 20.89
C GLY A 102 -2.94 -4.76 20.90
N ALA A 103 -2.23 -3.66 21.17
CA ALA A 103 -2.81 -2.31 21.05
C ALA A 103 -3.12 -2.00 19.59
N LEU A 104 -2.22 -2.34 18.67
CA LEU A 104 -2.46 -2.16 17.24
C LEU A 104 -3.63 -3.04 16.76
N ASP A 105 -3.69 -4.31 17.19
CA ASP A 105 -4.81 -5.21 16.88
C ASP A 105 -6.15 -4.60 17.31
N ARG A 106 -6.24 -4.11 18.55
CA ARG A 106 -7.44 -3.51 19.12
C ARG A 106 -7.83 -2.24 18.38
N ALA A 107 -6.87 -1.36 18.09
CA ALA A 107 -7.11 -0.12 17.38
C ALA A 107 -7.70 -0.38 15.97
N ILE A 108 -7.12 -1.30 15.20
CA ILE A 108 -7.62 -1.63 13.85
C ILE A 108 -9.01 -2.27 13.93
N LYS A 109 -9.24 -3.21 14.87
CA LYS A 109 -10.57 -3.81 15.06
C LYS A 109 -11.64 -2.79 15.44
N GLN A 110 -11.32 -1.83 16.30
CA GLN A 110 -12.23 -0.73 16.64
C GLN A 110 -12.54 0.15 15.43
N ILE A 111 -11.54 0.45 14.58
CA ILE A 111 -11.77 1.19 13.33
C ILE A 111 -12.73 0.41 12.43
N LEU A 112 -12.54 -0.89 12.27
CA LEU A 112 -13.43 -1.75 11.46
C LEU A 112 -14.88 -1.70 11.97
N VAL A 113 -15.09 -1.89 13.27
CA VAL A 113 -16.44 -1.83 13.86
C VAL A 113 -17.09 -0.46 13.66
N ARG A 114 -16.34 0.63 13.89
CA ARG A 114 -16.85 2.01 13.72
C ARG A 114 -17.19 2.35 12.28
N THR A 115 -16.54 1.69 11.32
CA THR A 115 -16.78 1.87 9.87
C THR A 115 -17.79 0.86 9.31
N GLY A 116 -18.41 0.03 10.17
CA GLY A 116 -19.49 -0.89 9.78
C GLY A 116 -19.00 -2.26 9.29
N HIS A 117 -17.74 -2.61 9.52
CA HIS A 117 -17.16 -3.91 9.21
C HIS A 117 -17.11 -4.82 10.44
N ALA A 118 -17.08 -6.14 10.22
CA ALA A 118 -16.83 -7.09 11.29
C ALA A 118 -15.34 -7.07 11.66
N GLU A 119 -15.01 -7.37 12.92
CA GLU A 119 -13.63 -7.39 13.39
C GLU A 119 -12.73 -8.31 12.55
N ASN A 120 -13.26 -9.46 12.15
CA ASN A 120 -12.55 -10.46 11.33
C ASN A 120 -12.95 -10.39 9.85
N THR A 121 -13.33 -9.21 9.35
CA THR A 121 -13.54 -9.02 7.92
C THR A 121 -12.26 -9.34 7.15
N LEU A 122 -12.40 -10.11 6.06
CA LEU A 122 -11.29 -10.47 5.18
C LEU A 122 -10.76 -9.25 4.41
N ILE A 123 -9.44 -9.23 4.16
CA ILE A 123 -8.84 -8.24 3.26
C ILE A 123 -9.41 -8.40 1.84
N ARG A 124 -9.73 -9.63 1.43
CA ARG A 124 -10.39 -9.92 0.16
C ARG A 124 -11.71 -9.15 0.05
N ASP A 125 -11.86 -8.43 -1.04
CA ASP A 125 -13.05 -7.66 -1.36
C ASP A 125 -13.33 -7.72 -2.86
N ALA A 126 -14.14 -8.71 -3.27
CA ALA A 126 -14.51 -8.89 -4.66
C ALA A 126 -15.50 -7.82 -5.17
N ALA A 127 -16.14 -7.08 -4.27
CA ALA A 127 -17.12 -6.06 -4.63
C ALA A 127 -16.48 -4.68 -4.85
N ASN A 128 -15.25 -4.47 -4.38
CA ASN A 128 -14.57 -3.20 -4.47
C ASN A 128 -13.75 -3.08 -5.75
N ALA A 129 -13.99 -2.02 -6.52
CA ALA A 129 -13.22 -1.71 -7.73
C ALA A 129 -11.77 -1.33 -7.40
N CYS A 130 -11.55 -0.67 -6.26
CA CYS A 130 -10.22 -0.30 -5.79
C CYS A 130 -9.51 -1.49 -5.18
N ARG A 131 -8.36 -1.83 -5.77
CA ARG A 131 -7.51 -2.93 -5.35
C ARG A 131 -6.50 -2.44 -4.31
N VAL A 132 -6.30 -3.22 -3.27
CA VAL A 132 -5.29 -2.95 -2.25
C VAL A 132 -4.43 -4.18 -2.08
N PHE A 133 -3.15 -3.98 -1.81
CA PHE A 133 -2.28 -5.03 -1.33
C PHE A 133 -1.45 -4.51 -0.17
N VAL A 134 -0.93 -5.44 0.60
CA VAL A 134 -0.07 -5.19 1.74
C VAL A 134 1.21 -5.99 1.58
N CYS A 135 2.37 -5.35 1.74
CA CYS A 135 3.66 -6.01 1.68
C CYS A 135 4.02 -6.63 3.04
N ALA A 136 4.38 -7.90 3.03
CA ALA A 136 4.92 -8.61 4.18
C ALA A 136 6.08 -9.52 3.73
N THR A 137 6.83 -10.06 4.69
CA THR A 137 7.86 -11.07 4.44
C THR A 137 7.53 -12.31 5.27
N SER A 138 7.52 -13.49 4.64
CA SER A 138 7.40 -14.75 5.38
C SER A 138 8.63 -14.91 6.26
N ARG A 139 8.42 -15.24 7.53
CA ARG A 139 9.51 -15.47 8.46
C ARG A 139 10.22 -16.80 8.19
N GLU A 140 9.49 -17.78 7.68
CA GLU A 140 10.00 -19.13 7.40
C GLU A 140 10.87 -19.17 6.15
N THR A 141 10.42 -18.53 5.06
CA THR A 141 11.14 -18.57 3.78
C THR A 141 11.97 -17.33 3.50
N ILE A 142 11.71 -16.23 4.22
CA ILE A 142 12.31 -14.90 3.97
C ILE A 142 11.84 -14.29 2.63
N ASP A 143 10.84 -14.89 1.99
CA ASP A 143 10.29 -14.38 0.73
C ASP A 143 9.33 -13.20 0.97
N PRO A 144 9.34 -12.19 0.08
CA PRO A 144 8.31 -11.17 0.07
C PRO A 144 6.97 -11.74 -0.37
N VAL A 145 5.91 -11.39 0.35
CA VAL A 145 4.53 -11.82 0.10
C VAL A 145 3.63 -10.58 0.04
N CYS A 146 2.75 -10.53 -0.94
CA CYS A 146 1.70 -9.52 -1.02
C CYS A 146 0.37 -10.13 -0.54
N LEU A 147 -0.19 -9.59 0.52
CA LEU A 147 -1.54 -9.91 0.99
C LEU A 147 -2.52 -9.00 0.24
N THR A 148 -3.28 -9.56 -0.72
CA THR A 148 -4.08 -8.78 -1.67
C THR A 148 -5.57 -8.78 -1.33
N SER A 149 -6.28 -7.70 -1.66
CA SER A 149 -7.75 -7.65 -1.60
C SER A 149 -8.42 -8.33 -2.79
N TYR A 150 -7.64 -8.69 -3.81
CA TYR A 150 -8.11 -9.22 -5.08
C TYR A 150 -7.44 -10.54 -5.42
N ARG A 151 -8.07 -11.28 -6.33
CA ARG A 151 -7.48 -12.49 -6.92
C ARG A 151 -6.52 -12.10 -8.04
N SER A 152 -5.34 -12.69 -8.04
CA SER A 152 -4.30 -12.57 -9.05
C SER A 152 -3.76 -13.96 -9.40
N LEU A 153 -2.93 -14.04 -10.45
CA LEU A 153 -2.25 -15.28 -10.81
C LEU A 153 -1.28 -15.78 -9.72
N ARG A 154 -0.88 -14.89 -8.80
CA ARG A 154 0.01 -15.19 -7.67
C ARG A 154 -0.74 -15.37 -6.35
N SER A 155 -2.08 -15.39 -6.38
CA SER A 155 -2.88 -15.57 -5.17
C SER A 155 -2.59 -16.92 -4.51
N THR A 156 -2.29 -16.86 -3.21
CA THR A 156 -2.11 -18.02 -2.36
C THR A 156 -3.38 -18.30 -1.55
N HIS A 157 -3.36 -19.37 -0.75
CA HIS A 157 -4.44 -19.66 0.20
C HIS A 157 -4.68 -18.53 1.22
N LEU A 158 -3.70 -17.63 1.41
CA LEU A 158 -3.79 -16.47 2.31
C LEU A 158 -4.92 -15.50 1.89
N LEU A 159 -5.25 -15.44 0.61
CA LEU A 159 -6.33 -14.57 0.11
C LEU A 159 -7.68 -14.85 0.79
N ASP A 160 -7.96 -16.11 1.08
CA ASP A 160 -9.26 -16.55 1.57
C ASP A 160 -9.30 -16.69 3.11
N CYS A 161 -8.20 -16.41 3.82
CA CYS A 161 -8.12 -16.47 5.29
C CYS A 161 -7.55 -15.22 5.97
N THR A 162 -6.90 -14.32 5.24
CA THR A 162 -6.31 -13.11 5.84
C THR A 162 -7.38 -12.08 6.18
N THR A 163 -7.48 -11.71 7.45
CA THR A 163 -8.32 -10.60 7.91
C THR A 163 -7.62 -9.26 7.71
N VAL A 164 -8.41 -8.17 7.68
CA VAL A 164 -7.88 -6.81 7.53
C VAL A 164 -6.88 -6.48 8.64
N TRP A 165 -7.21 -6.79 9.90
CA TRP A 165 -6.32 -6.48 11.02
C TRP A 165 -5.02 -7.30 10.99
N GLU A 166 -5.07 -8.58 10.55
CA GLU A 166 -3.88 -9.41 10.36
C GLU A 166 -2.97 -8.85 9.28
N ALA A 167 -3.52 -8.41 8.14
CA ALA A 167 -2.73 -7.80 7.08
C ALA A 167 -2.04 -6.51 7.56
N CYS A 168 -2.78 -5.62 8.23
CA CYS A 168 -2.23 -4.40 8.83
C CYS A 168 -1.15 -4.70 9.88
N ARG A 169 -1.28 -5.81 10.62
CA ARG A 169 -0.25 -6.26 11.56
C ARG A 169 0.98 -6.81 10.87
N ALA A 170 0.83 -7.56 9.79
CA ALA A 170 1.94 -8.12 9.04
C ALA A 170 2.86 -7.03 8.51
N THR A 171 2.31 -5.98 7.89
CA THR A 171 3.11 -4.84 7.40
C THR A 171 3.61 -3.92 8.50
N SER A 172 2.94 -3.86 9.65
CA SER A 172 3.46 -3.06 10.77
C SER A 172 4.51 -3.81 11.60
N ALA A 173 4.69 -5.12 11.38
CA ALA A 173 5.56 -6.00 12.17
C ALA A 173 7.05 -5.83 11.82
N ALA A 174 7.54 -4.59 11.83
CA ALA A 174 8.95 -4.31 11.68
C ALA A 174 9.72 -5.03 12.78
N THR A 175 10.76 -5.76 12.41
CA THR A 175 11.47 -6.76 13.24
C THR A 175 12.03 -6.23 14.57
N THR A 176 12.06 -4.92 14.75
CA THR A 176 12.50 -4.25 15.98
C THR A 176 11.38 -3.57 16.77
N PHE A 177 10.18 -3.45 16.19
CA PHE A 177 9.07 -2.66 16.70
C PHE A 177 7.89 -3.50 17.20
N PHE A 178 7.53 -4.59 16.51
CA PHE A 178 6.43 -5.44 16.93
C PHE A 178 6.75 -6.92 16.75
N ASP A 179 6.01 -7.75 17.48
CA ASP A 179 6.08 -9.21 17.32
C ASP A 179 5.44 -9.63 15.98
N PRO A 180 5.92 -10.73 15.35
CA PRO A 180 5.33 -11.30 14.14
C PRO A 180 3.85 -11.67 14.31
N VAL A 181 3.12 -11.73 13.20
CA VAL A 181 1.71 -12.16 13.18
C VAL A 181 1.58 -13.52 12.51
N ALA A 182 0.75 -14.39 13.10
CA ALA A 182 0.38 -15.67 12.51
C ALA A 182 -0.87 -15.48 11.64
N ILE A 183 -0.86 -15.96 10.40
CA ILE A 183 -2.01 -15.85 9.48
C ILE A 183 -2.38 -17.23 8.96
N GLY A 184 -3.69 -17.46 8.83
CA GLY A 184 -4.25 -18.65 8.22
C GLY A 184 -4.22 -19.90 9.09
N PRO A 185 -4.76 -21.02 8.58
CA PRO A 185 -4.96 -22.24 9.36
C PRO A 185 -3.65 -22.94 9.75
N PHE A 186 -2.56 -22.67 9.01
CA PHE A 186 -1.24 -23.23 9.27
C PHE A 186 -0.37 -22.35 10.17
N GLY A 187 -0.84 -21.15 10.54
CA GLY A 187 -0.13 -20.25 11.46
C GLY A 187 1.18 -19.68 10.88
N GLU A 188 1.23 -19.46 9.57
CA GLU A 188 2.38 -18.89 8.87
C GLU A 188 2.73 -17.51 9.44
N GLN A 189 4.01 -17.29 9.74
CA GLN A 189 4.47 -16.11 10.45
C GLN A 189 4.94 -15.03 9.47
N PHE A 190 4.42 -13.82 9.65
CA PHE A 190 4.76 -12.67 8.80
C PHE A 190 5.38 -11.53 9.60
N VAL A 191 6.34 -10.85 8.98
CA VAL A 191 6.98 -9.61 9.45
C VAL A 191 6.87 -8.53 8.36
N ASP A 192 7.19 -7.28 8.72
CA ASP A 192 7.07 -6.12 7.80
C ASP A 192 7.90 -6.32 6.53
N GLY A 193 7.26 -6.06 5.38
CA GLY A 193 7.87 -6.13 4.05
C GLY A 193 8.90 -5.03 3.75
N ALA A 194 9.07 -4.05 4.63
CA ALA A 194 10.09 -3.00 4.52
C ALA A 194 11.54 -3.51 4.68
N LEU A 195 11.76 -4.83 4.81
CA LEU A 195 13.06 -5.50 4.74
C LEU A 195 13.62 -5.47 3.30
N GLY A 196 13.82 -4.28 2.72
CA GLY A 196 14.43 -4.14 1.39
C GLY A 196 14.28 -2.74 0.79
N THR A 197 13.05 -2.25 0.62
CA THR A 197 12.77 -0.92 0.05
C THR A 197 11.55 -0.27 0.70
N ASN A 198 11.63 1.02 1.03
CA ASN A 198 10.55 1.78 1.67
C ASN A 198 9.57 2.46 0.68
N ASN A 199 9.79 2.24 -0.62
CA ASN A 199 9.03 2.83 -1.71
C ASN A 199 8.28 1.70 -2.47
N PRO A 200 6.94 1.70 -2.49
CA PRO A 200 6.15 0.63 -3.06
C PRO A 200 5.94 0.74 -4.56
N VAL A 201 6.47 1.75 -5.26
CA VAL A 201 6.15 1.99 -6.68
C VAL A 201 6.44 0.78 -7.56
N ALA A 202 7.56 0.09 -7.35
CA ALA A 202 7.89 -1.11 -8.12
C ALA A 202 6.92 -2.27 -7.83
N ALA A 203 6.57 -2.48 -6.56
CA ALA A 203 5.61 -3.50 -6.14
C ALA A 203 4.20 -3.19 -6.68
N LEU A 204 3.76 -1.94 -6.53
CA LEU A 204 2.48 -1.43 -7.04
C LEU A 204 2.37 -1.60 -8.55
N TRP A 205 3.44 -1.27 -9.29
CA TRP A 205 3.46 -1.45 -10.73
C TRP A 205 3.39 -2.93 -11.14
N SER A 206 4.16 -3.80 -10.49
CA SER A 206 4.09 -5.25 -10.75
C SER A 206 2.70 -5.81 -10.44
N GLN A 207 2.08 -5.37 -9.34
CA GLN A 207 0.75 -5.81 -8.95
C GLN A 207 -0.31 -5.32 -9.94
N ALA A 208 -0.22 -4.06 -10.39
CA ALA A 208 -1.08 -3.52 -11.42
C ALA A 208 -0.95 -4.31 -12.73
N GLN A 209 0.28 -4.63 -13.15
CA GLN A 209 0.53 -5.46 -14.34
C GLN A 209 -0.14 -6.83 -14.28
N ASP A 210 -0.11 -7.50 -13.13
CA ASP A 210 -0.68 -8.83 -12.97
C ASP A 210 -2.22 -8.86 -13.11
N VAL A 211 -2.92 -7.74 -12.87
CA VAL A 211 -4.40 -7.73 -12.77
C VAL A 211 -5.12 -6.67 -13.60
N LEU A 212 -4.40 -5.67 -14.10
CA LEU A 212 -4.93 -4.59 -14.95
C LEU A 212 -4.37 -4.66 -16.38
N GLN A 213 -3.81 -5.81 -16.78
CA GLN A 213 -3.09 -5.97 -18.05
C GLN A 213 -3.85 -5.54 -19.31
N ALA A 214 -5.19 -5.55 -19.28
CA ALA A 214 -6.03 -5.04 -20.37
C ALA A 214 -6.06 -3.50 -20.50
N LEU A 215 -5.68 -2.77 -19.46
CA LEU A 215 -5.79 -1.30 -19.35
C LEU A 215 -4.42 -0.57 -19.38
N ILE A 216 -3.29 -1.28 -19.32
CA ILE A 216 -1.94 -0.68 -19.08
C ILE A 216 -1.35 0.03 -20.31
N CYS A 217 -2.02 0.03 -21.45
CA CYS A 217 -1.55 0.76 -22.62
C CYS A 217 -1.54 2.30 -22.45
N SER A 218 -2.04 2.90 -21.35
CA SER A 218 -2.15 4.37 -21.20
C SER A 218 -2.02 5.01 -19.78
N GLY A 219 -1.68 4.28 -18.71
CA GLY A 219 -1.84 4.78 -17.31
C GLY A 219 -0.86 5.84 -16.75
N CYS A 220 -1.27 6.53 -15.66
CA CYS A 220 -0.50 7.55 -14.92
C CYS A 220 -0.23 7.11 -13.46
N ILE A 221 1.03 7.17 -13.00
CA ILE A 221 1.44 6.81 -11.63
C ILE A 221 1.59 8.07 -10.77
N ARG A 222 0.95 8.12 -9.59
CA ARG A 222 1.18 9.16 -8.58
C ARG A 222 1.86 8.59 -7.34
N GLN A 223 3.03 9.12 -7.00
CA GLN A 223 3.80 8.74 -5.81
C GLN A 223 3.75 9.86 -4.76
N LEU A 224 3.53 9.49 -3.49
CA LEU A 224 3.61 10.41 -2.35
C LEU A 224 4.70 9.95 -1.38
N THR A 225 5.72 10.78 -1.22
CA THR A 225 6.85 10.55 -0.29
C THR A 225 6.76 11.52 0.88
N PRO A 226 6.82 11.05 2.14
CA PRO A 226 6.97 11.93 3.29
C PRO A 226 8.31 12.68 3.23
N GLY A 227 8.27 14.00 3.41
CA GLY A 227 9.46 14.84 3.41
C GLY A 227 10.54 14.36 4.40
N THR A 228 11.79 14.34 3.95
CA THR A 228 12.97 14.16 4.80
C THR A 228 13.58 15.53 5.06
N ASP A 229 13.69 15.95 6.33
CA ASP A 229 14.52 17.10 6.71
C ASP A 229 15.98 16.76 6.40
N MET A 230 16.50 17.38 5.35
CA MET A 230 17.94 17.40 5.05
C MET A 230 18.27 18.82 4.59
N GLU A 231 18.91 19.58 5.49
CA GLU A 231 19.59 20.82 5.14
C GLU A 231 20.56 20.58 3.98
N GLY A 232 20.46 21.45 2.97
CA GLY A 232 21.47 21.75 1.96
C GLY A 232 22.12 20.56 1.26
N HIS A 233 21.71 20.27 0.02
CA HIS A 233 22.62 20.14 -1.14
C HIS A 233 21.81 19.96 -2.44
N ARG A 234 22.43 20.39 -3.54
CA ARG A 234 21.85 20.68 -4.86
C ARG A 234 21.12 19.49 -5.51
N ASN A 235 20.07 19.80 -6.25
CA ASN A 235 19.36 18.90 -7.16
C ASN A 235 20.35 18.09 -8.02
N VAL A 236 20.32 16.77 -7.87
CA VAL A 236 20.92 15.84 -8.83
C VAL A 236 19.79 14.95 -9.33
N GLU A 237 19.25 15.30 -10.49
CA GLU A 237 18.50 14.35 -11.31
C GLU A 237 19.44 13.18 -11.62
N LYS A 238 19.09 11.97 -11.15
CA LYS A 238 19.74 10.74 -11.61
C LYS A 238 18.76 9.96 -12.47
N PRO A 239 19.12 9.63 -13.73
CA PRO A 239 18.31 8.74 -14.54
C PRO A 239 18.33 7.32 -13.97
N LEU A 240 17.19 6.65 -14.05
CA LEU A 240 17.01 5.23 -13.70
C LEU A 240 17.91 4.34 -14.60
N PRO A 241 18.45 3.23 -14.08
CA PRO A 241 19.24 2.30 -14.88
C PRO A 241 18.35 1.56 -15.88
N HIS A 242 18.77 1.56 -17.16
CA HIS A 242 18.16 0.79 -18.23
C HIS A 242 18.22 -0.71 -17.92
N TYR A 243 17.08 -1.32 -17.59
CA TYR A 243 16.92 -2.78 -17.64
C TYR A 243 16.53 -3.17 -19.07
N ARG A 244 17.41 -3.94 -19.72
CA ARG A 244 17.30 -4.32 -21.13
C ARG A 244 16.72 -5.73 -21.20
N GLU A 245 15.39 -5.85 -21.31
CA GLU A 245 14.78 -7.14 -21.64
C GLU A 245 14.90 -7.44 -23.13
N GLN A 246 15.49 -8.61 -23.41
CA GLN A 246 15.49 -9.23 -24.73
C GLN A 246 14.10 -9.80 -25.01
N VAL A 247 13.30 -9.09 -25.79
CA VAL A 247 12.07 -9.64 -26.40
C VAL A 247 12.43 -10.19 -27.79
N PRO A 248 12.08 -11.45 -28.13
CA PRO A 248 12.35 -11.98 -29.46
C PRO A 248 11.53 -11.25 -30.52
N ARG A 249 12.17 -10.87 -31.63
CA ARG A 249 11.53 -10.30 -32.81
C ARG A 249 10.70 -11.37 -33.54
N SER A 250 9.42 -11.06 -33.74
CA SER A 250 8.59 -11.51 -34.86
C SER A 250 7.62 -10.35 -35.15
N SER A 251 7.99 -9.43 -36.03
CA SER A 251 7.67 -9.41 -37.47
C SER A 251 6.24 -8.92 -37.76
N GLU A 252 6.19 -7.73 -38.34
CA GLU A 252 5.21 -7.26 -39.34
C GLU A 252 3.73 -7.16 -38.93
N ALA A 253 3.27 -5.94 -38.65
CA ALA A 253 2.03 -5.43 -39.27
C ALA A 253 1.89 -3.90 -39.14
N PHE A 254 1.59 -3.26 -40.27
CA PHE A 254 0.98 -1.92 -40.44
C PHE A 254 1.82 -0.64 -40.27
N SER A 255 2.54 -0.37 -41.36
CA SER A 255 2.70 0.97 -41.95
C SER A 255 1.33 1.58 -42.34
N LEU A 256 1.25 2.92 -42.21
CA LEU A 256 0.65 3.89 -43.16
C LEU A 256 -0.45 4.82 -42.59
N ALA A 257 -0.29 6.11 -42.96
CA ALA A 257 -1.20 7.26 -42.89
C ALA A 257 -1.11 8.08 -41.58
N HIS A 258 -0.69 9.35 -41.55
CA HIS A 258 -1.07 10.47 -42.43
C HIS A 258 0.08 11.48 -42.60
N ARG A 259 0.27 11.95 -43.85
CA ARG A 259 1.02 13.15 -44.23
C ARG A 259 0.05 14.14 -44.87
N HIS A 260 0.34 15.44 -44.69
CA HIS A 260 -0.31 16.66 -45.22
C HIS A 260 -1.53 17.16 -44.41
N THR A 261 -1.58 18.44 -44.00
CA THR A 261 -1.58 19.62 -44.90
C THR A 261 -1.25 20.95 -44.17
N MET A 262 -0.42 21.80 -44.81
CA MET A 262 -0.26 23.29 -44.79
C MET A 262 -0.08 24.03 -43.44
N ALA A 263 0.91 24.90 -43.18
CA ALA A 263 1.58 25.94 -43.98
C ALA A 263 0.64 27.04 -44.50
N TYR A 264 0.26 27.97 -43.62
CA TYR A 264 0.33 29.44 -43.80
C TYR A 264 0.38 30.10 -42.43
#